data_AF-A0A2T4TSZ0-F1
#
_entry.id   AF-A0A2T4TSZ0-F1
#
_cell.length_a   1.000
_cell.length_b   1.000
_cell.length_c   1.000
_cell.angle_alpha   90.00
_cell.angle_beta   90.00
_cell.angle_gamma   90.00
#
_symmetry.space_group_name_H-M   'P 1'
#
loop_
_entity.id
_entity.type
_entity.pdbx_description
1 polymer ?
#
loop_
_entity_poly.entity_id
_entity_poly.type
_entity_poly.pdbx_seq_one_letter_code
_entity_poly.pdbx_strand_id
1 'polypeptide(L)'
;MKRFSAPLALACAMMLLFSATSCGDHDDWGDPIDQFNLTDAMNAYLDRYGEFGTDDKTTQQWFYNNYDSYGGYYDQYYDADFRAFVAELSKWYAQCQVAMVGILATSAWSGNLVMNWRDAGNSGYSQATCTAEYDFDLTSTGAKGGRGQEHRWNYSDGSAESKTGFNWSVDGYGNIILDFDSDEGQGKGVEMVVYYSDLDKLSDSEGIFRGRMTSNTNGLDEYDDFNFSRVTYAKPAFGTRTMVAEQIFSGKAGGVRRIGSGQRQATLKGSRR
;
A
#
# COMPACT_ATOMS: atom_id res chain seq x y z
N MET A 1 49.18 26.91 59.81
CA MET A 1 48.22 26.46 58.77
C MET A 1 48.66 25.10 58.27
N LYS A 2 48.05 24.01 58.78
CA LYS A 2 48.41 22.63 58.44
C LYS A 2 47.61 22.18 57.21
N ARG A 3 48.32 21.71 56.20
CA ARG A 3 47.84 21.23 54.90
C ARG A 3 47.35 19.79 55.04
N PHE A 4 46.09 19.53 54.72
CA PHE A 4 45.51 18.19 54.63
C PHE A 4 44.55 18.14 53.42
N SER A 5 45.03 17.60 52.29
CA SER A 5 44.19 17.02 51.21
C SER A 5 45.02 16.49 50.03
N ALA A 6 46.14 15.78 50.30
CA ALA A 6 46.90 15.07 49.27
C ALA A 6 46.67 13.54 49.20
N PRO A 7 46.29 12.80 50.27
CA PRO A 7 46.17 11.34 50.17
C PRO A 7 44.83 10.84 49.62
N LEU A 8 43.77 11.67 49.60
CA LEU A 8 42.47 11.28 49.05
C LEU A 8 42.44 11.34 47.51
N ALA A 9 43.24 12.21 46.90
CA ALA A 9 43.31 12.34 45.44
C ALA A 9 44.10 11.19 44.78
N LEU A 10 45.01 10.53 45.52
CA LEU A 10 45.83 9.43 45.00
C LEU A 10 45.07 8.08 44.96
N ALA A 11 44.10 7.88 45.86
CA ALA A 11 43.27 6.67 45.89
C ALA A 11 42.27 6.61 44.73
N CYS A 12 41.69 7.75 44.33
CA CYS A 12 40.80 7.83 43.17
C CYS A 12 41.56 7.65 41.84
N ALA A 13 42.83 8.07 41.76
CA ALA A 13 43.64 7.90 40.57
C ALA A 13 44.13 6.45 40.35
N MET A 14 44.34 5.67 41.41
CA MET A 14 44.75 4.26 41.29
C MET A 14 43.58 3.31 40.97
N MET A 15 42.35 3.60 41.39
CA MET A 15 41.18 2.82 40.95
C MET A 15 40.87 2.99 39.46
N LEU A 16 41.19 4.16 38.88
CA LEU A 16 41.04 4.43 37.44
C LEU A 16 42.13 3.77 36.57
N LEU A 17 43.26 3.35 37.16
CA LEU A 17 44.36 2.70 36.44
C LEU A 17 44.23 1.16 36.43
N PHE A 18 43.61 0.55 37.45
CA PHE A 18 43.31 -0.89 37.42
C PHE A 18 42.12 -1.26 36.52
N SER A 19 41.32 -0.29 36.07
CA SER A 19 40.29 -0.51 35.04
C SER A 19 40.80 -0.33 33.61
N ALA A 20 42.07 0.07 33.39
CA ALA A 20 42.62 0.37 32.07
C ALA A 20 43.66 -0.64 31.54
N THR A 21 44.11 -1.63 32.33
CA THR A 21 45.09 -2.63 31.87
C THR A 21 44.83 -4.02 32.45
N SER A 22 43.66 -4.59 32.14
CA SER A 22 43.52 -6.05 32.08
C SER A 22 43.45 -6.46 30.62
N CYS A 23 44.62 -6.57 30.00
CA CYS A 23 44.80 -7.34 28.77
C CYS A 23 44.55 -8.81 29.12
N GLY A 24 43.32 -9.27 28.87
CA GLY A 24 43.10 -10.63 28.39
C GLY A 24 42.71 -10.48 26.92
N ASP A 25 43.58 -10.96 26.03
CA ASP A 25 43.26 -11.09 24.60
C ASP A 25 42.02 -11.99 24.41
N HIS A 26 41.28 -11.71 23.32
CA HIS A 26 40.00 -12.28 22.83
C HIS A 26 38.74 -11.69 23.48
N ASP A 27 37.87 -10.92 22.82
CA ASP A 27 37.63 -10.69 21.40
C ASP A 27 37.20 -9.24 21.19
N ASP A 28 37.38 -8.77 19.96
CA ASP A 28 36.88 -7.51 19.43
C ASP A 28 35.34 -7.49 19.53
N TRP A 29 34.77 -7.09 20.67
CA TRP A 29 33.32 -6.81 20.79
C TRP A 29 32.97 -5.40 20.28
N GLY A 30 33.87 -4.80 19.52
CA GLY A 30 33.51 -3.78 18.54
C GLY A 30 32.94 -4.46 17.32
N ASP A 31 31.62 -4.71 17.30
CA ASP A 31 30.93 -4.65 16.02
C ASP A 31 29.51 -4.11 16.17
N PRO A 32 29.24 -2.86 15.74
CA PRO A 32 27.89 -2.39 15.48
C PRO A 32 27.32 -3.00 14.18
N ILE A 33 27.48 -4.32 13.98
CA ILE A 33 27.19 -5.01 12.69
C ILE A 33 25.95 -5.91 12.70
N ASP A 34 25.35 -6.26 13.85
CA ASP A 34 24.15 -7.12 13.88
C ASP A 34 22.88 -6.40 14.38
N GLN A 35 22.57 -5.24 13.79
CA GLN A 35 21.22 -4.65 13.94
C GLN A 35 20.34 -5.12 12.78
N PHE A 36 19.13 -5.57 13.10
CA PHE A 36 18.12 -5.94 12.10
C PHE A 36 17.99 -4.82 11.05
N ASN A 37 18.34 -5.13 9.81
CA ASN A 37 18.29 -4.20 8.70
C ASN A 37 16.86 -4.08 8.18
N LEU A 38 16.11 -3.21 8.86
CA LEU A 38 14.72 -2.91 8.56
C LEU A 38 14.50 -2.52 7.10
N THR A 39 15.40 -1.74 6.50
CA THR A 39 15.23 -1.24 5.13
C THR A 39 15.31 -2.37 4.12
N ASP A 40 16.31 -3.25 4.24
CA ASP A 40 16.47 -4.37 3.31
C ASP A 40 15.38 -5.42 3.48
N ALA A 41 14.97 -5.70 4.72
CA ALA A 41 13.83 -6.57 4.99
C ALA A 41 12.53 -6.01 4.38
N MET A 42 12.26 -4.72 4.52
CA MET A 42 11.10 -4.09 3.89
C MET A 42 11.14 -4.17 2.37
N ASN A 43 12.28 -3.86 1.76
CA ASN A 43 12.43 -3.91 0.31
C ASN A 43 12.18 -5.31 -0.21
N ALA A 44 12.78 -6.33 0.41
CA ALA A 44 12.61 -7.72 0.01
C ALA A 44 11.17 -8.23 0.22
N TYR A 45 10.51 -7.82 1.30
CA TYR A 45 9.10 -8.16 1.55
C TYR A 45 8.20 -7.56 0.47
N LEU A 46 8.35 -6.25 0.20
CA LEU A 46 7.54 -5.55 -0.79
C LEU A 46 7.88 -6.00 -2.22
N ASP A 47 9.11 -6.41 -2.51
CA ASP A 47 9.47 -7.03 -3.79
C ASP A 47 8.73 -8.37 -4.00
N ARG A 48 8.49 -9.11 -2.91
CA ARG A 48 7.81 -10.40 -2.96
C ARG A 48 6.29 -10.28 -3.04
N TYR A 49 5.70 -9.36 -2.28
CA TYR A 49 4.24 -9.28 -2.09
C TYR A 49 3.59 -8.04 -2.71
N GLY A 50 4.37 -7.11 -3.27
CA GLY A 50 3.86 -5.86 -3.82
C GLY A 50 3.71 -4.74 -2.78
N GLU A 51 3.20 -3.60 -3.23
CA GLU A 51 3.17 -2.33 -2.50
C GLU A 51 2.32 -2.34 -1.21
N PHE A 52 1.33 -3.22 -1.15
CA PHE A 52 0.42 -3.38 0.01
C PHE A 52 0.68 -4.66 0.82
N GLY A 53 1.66 -5.46 0.43
CA GLY A 53 2.01 -6.69 1.13
C GLY A 53 0.89 -7.74 1.14
N THR A 54 0.74 -8.41 2.28
CA THR A 54 -0.21 -9.52 2.49
C THR A 54 -0.79 -9.46 3.92
N ASP A 55 -1.67 -10.39 4.28
CA ASP A 55 -2.26 -10.52 5.61
C ASP A 55 -1.23 -10.66 6.75
N ASP A 56 -1.65 -10.37 7.99
CA ASP A 56 -0.81 -10.39 9.20
C ASP A 56 -0.09 -11.73 9.42
N LYS A 57 -0.77 -12.85 9.16
CA LYS A 57 -0.21 -14.19 9.39
C LYS A 57 0.89 -14.48 8.39
N THR A 58 0.67 -14.19 7.11
CA THR A 58 1.68 -14.38 6.08
C THR A 58 2.85 -13.40 6.28
N THR A 59 2.58 -12.18 6.73
CA THR A 59 3.60 -11.18 7.08
C THR A 59 4.49 -11.66 8.22
N GLN A 60 3.89 -12.13 9.31
CA GLN A 60 4.62 -12.66 10.46
C GLN A 60 5.44 -13.90 10.08
N GLN A 61 4.86 -14.81 9.30
CA GLN A 61 5.56 -16.01 8.85
C GLN A 61 6.73 -15.68 7.92
N TRP A 62 6.55 -14.73 7.00
CA TRP A 62 7.65 -14.26 6.16
C TRP A 62 8.75 -13.64 7.00
N PHE A 63 8.40 -12.76 7.94
CA PHE A 63 9.37 -12.11 8.81
C PHE A 63 10.19 -13.13 9.60
N TYR A 64 9.51 -14.08 10.26
CA TYR A 64 10.16 -15.18 10.99
C TYR A 64 11.16 -15.95 10.13
N ASN A 65 10.76 -16.34 8.92
CA ASN A 65 11.60 -17.15 8.03
C ASN A 65 12.80 -16.40 7.45
N ASN A 66 12.80 -15.06 7.46
CA ASN A 66 13.85 -14.26 6.84
C ASN A 66 14.59 -13.36 7.85
N TYR A 67 14.25 -13.42 9.14
CA TYR A 67 14.79 -12.54 10.19
C TYR A 67 16.33 -12.57 10.23
N ASP A 68 16.91 -13.77 10.27
CA ASP A 68 18.37 -13.98 10.27
C ASP A 68 19.06 -13.49 9.00
N SER A 69 18.36 -13.50 7.86
CA SER A 69 18.90 -13.02 6.58
C SER A 69 19.10 -11.51 6.56
N TYR A 70 18.49 -10.78 7.49
CA TYR A 70 18.59 -9.33 7.61
C TYR A 70 19.23 -8.90 8.93
N GLY A 71 20.10 -9.73 9.52
CA GLY A 71 20.86 -9.39 10.73
C GLY A 71 20.10 -9.59 12.03
N GLY A 72 18.94 -10.25 12.00
CA GLY A 72 18.25 -10.70 13.20
C GLY A 72 18.94 -11.91 13.81
N TYR A 73 19.74 -11.74 14.86
CA TYR A 73 20.52 -12.86 15.43
C TYR A 73 20.02 -13.33 16.81
N TYR A 74 19.34 -12.46 17.56
CA TYR A 74 18.87 -12.79 18.90
C TYR A 74 17.34 -12.80 19.00
N ASP A 75 16.79 -13.94 19.43
CA ASP A 75 15.36 -14.12 19.70
C ASP A 75 14.79 -13.04 20.64
N GLN A 76 15.61 -12.53 21.57
CA GLN A 76 15.19 -11.50 22.53
C GLN A 76 14.83 -10.16 21.87
N TYR A 77 15.30 -9.89 20.65
CA TYR A 77 15.00 -8.67 19.89
C TYR A 77 13.92 -8.86 18.83
N TYR A 78 13.56 -10.12 18.53
CA TYR A 78 12.59 -10.47 17.50
C TYR A 78 11.28 -9.67 17.60
N ASP A 79 10.67 -9.61 18.79
CA ASP A 79 9.41 -8.90 18.99
C ASP A 79 9.55 -7.37 18.84
N ALA A 80 10.70 -6.81 19.18
CA ALA A 80 10.96 -5.39 19.00
C ALA A 80 11.14 -5.06 17.51
N ASP A 81 11.91 -5.88 16.79
CA ASP A 81 12.21 -5.70 15.38
C ASP A 81 10.97 -5.97 14.50
N PHE A 82 10.18 -7.00 14.82
CA PHE A 82 8.91 -7.25 14.15
C PHE A 82 7.94 -6.09 14.30
N ARG A 83 7.85 -5.48 15.50
CA ARG A 83 7.01 -4.28 15.71
C ARG A 83 7.52 -3.09 14.90
N ALA A 84 8.83 -2.88 14.83
CA ALA A 84 9.41 -1.82 14.00
C ALA A 84 9.10 -2.04 12.51
N PHE A 85 9.21 -3.29 12.04
CA PHE A 85 8.87 -3.70 10.69
C PHE A 85 7.40 -3.45 10.33
N VAL A 86 6.46 -3.92 11.16
CA VAL A 86 5.03 -3.70 10.94
C VAL A 86 4.67 -2.21 11.01
N ALA A 87 5.29 -1.45 11.93
CA ALA A 87 5.06 -0.01 12.03
C ALA A 87 5.51 0.74 10.76
N GLU A 88 6.65 0.35 10.18
CA GLU A 88 7.15 0.97 8.96
C GLU A 88 6.37 0.54 7.71
N LEU A 89 5.96 -0.73 7.62
CA LEU A 89 5.01 -1.20 6.60
C LEU A 89 3.69 -0.43 6.65
N SER A 90 3.16 -0.19 7.85
CA SER A 90 1.90 0.56 8.03
C SER A 90 2.00 2.00 7.51
N LYS A 91 3.16 2.66 7.69
CA LYS A 91 3.41 3.99 7.13
C LYS A 91 3.48 3.94 5.60
N TRP A 92 4.17 2.94 5.05
CA TRP A 92 4.27 2.72 3.62
C TRP A 92 2.88 2.49 2.98
N TYR A 93 2.07 1.59 3.56
CA TYR A 93 0.71 1.32 3.09
C TYR A 93 -0.14 2.59 3.10
N ALA A 94 -0.07 3.41 4.16
CA ALA A 94 -0.80 4.67 4.21
C ALA A 94 -0.41 5.63 3.07
N GLN A 95 0.87 5.67 2.67
CA GLN A 95 1.32 6.47 1.52
C GLN A 95 0.78 5.89 0.20
N CYS A 96 0.86 4.56 0.03
CA CYS A 96 0.31 3.87 -1.14
C CYS A 96 -1.20 4.07 -1.29
N GLN A 97 -1.98 4.00 -0.20
CA GLN A 97 -3.42 4.29 -0.21
C GLN A 97 -3.69 5.71 -0.73
N VAL A 98 -2.97 6.71 -0.21
CA VAL A 98 -3.14 8.12 -0.59
C VAL A 98 -2.81 8.34 -2.07
N ALA A 99 -1.78 7.66 -2.59
CA ALA A 99 -1.40 7.72 -3.99
C ALA A 99 -2.43 7.04 -4.90
N MET A 100 -2.85 5.82 -4.60
CA MET A 100 -3.88 5.09 -5.35
C MET A 100 -5.19 5.88 -5.43
N VAL A 101 -5.63 6.45 -4.31
CA VAL A 101 -6.80 7.35 -4.23
C VAL A 101 -6.63 8.58 -5.14
N GLY A 102 -5.42 9.14 -5.20
CA GLY A 102 -5.10 10.24 -6.11
C GLY A 102 -5.26 9.85 -7.59
N ILE A 103 -4.80 8.65 -7.96
CA ILE A 103 -4.93 8.14 -9.34
C ILE A 103 -6.41 7.94 -9.71
N LEU A 104 -7.20 7.36 -8.80
CA LEU A 104 -8.62 7.11 -9.01
C LEU A 104 -9.42 8.41 -9.14
N ALA A 105 -9.26 9.34 -8.19
CA ALA A 105 -10.10 10.54 -8.09
C ALA A 105 -9.74 11.68 -9.05
N THR A 106 -8.59 11.62 -9.72
CA THR A 106 -8.18 12.66 -10.68
C THR A 106 -8.89 12.52 -12.02
N SER A 107 -9.69 11.48 -12.24
CA SER A 107 -10.36 11.23 -13.53
C SER A 107 -11.60 10.34 -13.39
N ALA A 108 -12.43 10.29 -14.43
CA ALA A 108 -13.36 9.19 -14.62
C ALA A 108 -12.68 8.05 -15.39
N TRP A 109 -13.18 6.83 -15.21
CA TRP A 109 -12.66 5.62 -15.85
C TRP A 109 -13.78 4.96 -16.64
N SER A 110 -13.58 4.75 -17.95
CA SER A 110 -14.61 4.16 -18.80
C SER A 110 -14.08 3.05 -19.69
N GLY A 111 -14.92 2.06 -19.96
CA GLY A 111 -14.62 0.99 -20.90
C GLY A 111 -15.63 -0.15 -20.79
N ASN A 112 -15.20 -1.33 -21.23
CA ASN A 112 -16.06 -2.51 -21.23
C ASN A 112 -16.11 -3.18 -19.86
N LEU A 113 -17.30 -3.60 -19.47
CA LEU A 113 -17.59 -4.37 -18.27
C LEU A 113 -18.29 -5.67 -18.67
N VAL A 114 -17.77 -6.80 -18.19
CA VAL A 114 -18.39 -8.13 -18.36
C VAL A 114 -18.87 -8.58 -17.00
N MET A 115 -20.18 -8.55 -16.80
CA MET A 115 -20.83 -8.91 -15.54
C MET A 115 -21.18 -10.39 -15.54
N ASN A 116 -20.86 -11.09 -14.47
CA ASN A 116 -21.15 -12.50 -14.31
C ASN A 116 -21.83 -12.71 -12.96
N TRP A 117 -23.04 -13.25 -12.96
CA TRP A 117 -23.80 -13.49 -11.73
C TRP A 117 -24.44 -14.86 -11.74
N ARG A 118 -24.75 -15.37 -10.54
CA ARG A 118 -25.41 -16.64 -10.35
C ARG A 118 -26.49 -16.52 -9.28
N ASP A 119 -27.68 -17.01 -9.60
CA ASP A 119 -28.76 -17.12 -8.64
C ASP A 119 -28.47 -18.22 -7.61
N ALA A 120 -28.91 -17.99 -6.37
CA ALA A 120 -28.80 -18.98 -5.30
C ALA A 120 -29.41 -20.33 -5.71
N GLY A 121 -28.62 -21.40 -5.64
CA GLY A 121 -29.03 -22.75 -6.00
C GLY A 121 -28.85 -23.12 -7.48
N ASN A 122 -28.47 -22.17 -8.35
CA ASN A 122 -28.08 -22.47 -9.73
C ASN A 122 -26.59 -22.88 -9.79
N SER A 123 -26.18 -23.66 -10.81
CA SER A 123 -24.80 -24.11 -10.97
C SER A 123 -24.01 -23.35 -12.04
N GLY A 124 -24.72 -22.63 -12.94
CA GLY A 124 -24.11 -21.83 -14.00
C GLY A 124 -24.17 -20.33 -13.72
N TYR A 125 -23.17 -19.60 -14.20
CA TYR A 125 -23.21 -18.14 -14.26
C TYR A 125 -24.00 -17.69 -15.48
N SER A 126 -24.83 -16.68 -15.28
CA SER A 126 -25.36 -15.81 -16.32
C SER A 126 -24.33 -14.72 -16.61
N GLN A 127 -24.35 -14.18 -17.83
CA GLN A 127 -23.43 -13.15 -18.27
C GLN A 127 -24.14 -12.07 -19.08
N ALA A 128 -23.76 -10.82 -18.83
CA ALA A 128 -24.08 -9.68 -19.68
C ALA A 128 -22.85 -8.78 -19.82
N THR A 129 -22.82 -8.00 -20.90
CA THR A 129 -21.74 -7.04 -21.16
C THR A 129 -22.34 -5.66 -21.37
N CYS A 130 -21.64 -4.64 -20.90
CA CYS A 130 -22.02 -3.25 -21.10
C CYS A 130 -20.77 -2.36 -21.22
N THR A 131 -20.98 -1.09 -21.58
CA THR A 131 -20.00 -0.04 -21.36
C THR A 131 -20.32 0.62 -20.02
N ALA A 132 -19.30 0.82 -19.19
CA ALA A 132 -19.42 1.49 -17.92
C ALA A 132 -18.49 2.70 -17.84
N GLU A 133 -18.89 3.70 -17.06
CA GLU A 133 -18.04 4.79 -16.59
C GLU A 133 -18.16 4.90 -15.07
N TYR A 134 -17.02 4.87 -14.39
CA TYR A 134 -16.90 5.08 -12.95
C TYR A 134 -16.28 6.45 -12.71
N ASP A 135 -17.07 7.30 -12.09
CA ASP A 135 -16.68 8.60 -11.60
C ASP A 135 -16.29 8.46 -10.12
N PHE A 136 -15.01 8.70 -9.79
CA PHE A 136 -14.53 8.77 -8.41
C PHE A 136 -14.32 10.23 -7.99
N ASP A 137 -15.09 10.68 -7.01
CA ASP A 137 -14.99 12.01 -6.42
C ASP A 137 -14.48 11.95 -4.96
N LEU A 138 -13.52 12.81 -4.63
CA LEU A 138 -13.01 12.94 -3.27
C LEU A 138 -13.92 13.81 -2.41
N THR A 139 -14.30 13.32 -1.24
CA THR A 139 -15.11 14.08 -0.28
C THR A 139 -14.29 15.02 0.59
N SER A 140 -12.97 14.83 0.69
CA SER A 140 -12.04 15.76 1.38
C SER A 140 -10.56 15.49 1.04
N THR A 141 -9.70 16.48 1.31
CA THR A 141 -8.25 16.35 1.18
C THR A 141 -7.69 15.44 2.28
N GLY A 142 -7.11 14.30 1.90
CA GLY A 142 -6.51 13.35 2.86
C GLY A 142 -7.34 12.08 3.05
N ALA A 143 -8.59 12.07 2.56
CA ALA A 143 -9.44 10.91 2.61
C ALA A 143 -8.82 9.73 1.84
N LYS A 144 -9.07 8.52 2.34
CA LYS A 144 -8.72 7.25 1.68
C LYS A 144 -9.88 6.73 0.82
N GLY A 145 -10.73 7.64 0.34
CA GLY A 145 -12.02 7.33 -0.27
C GLY A 145 -12.88 8.56 -0.48
N GLY A 146 -14.08 8.35 -1.00
CA GLY A 146 -15.01 9.43 -1.33
C GLY A 146 -16.36 8.94 -1.82
N ARG A 147 -17.04 9.77 -2.62
CA ARG A 147 -18.27 9.40 -3.33
C ARG A 147 -17.94 9.12 -4.78
N GLY A 148 -18.84 8.46 -5.47
CA GLY A 148 -18.71 8.26 -6.89
C GLY A 148 -20.06 8.04 -7.54
N GLN A 149 -20.04 7.98 -8.85
CA GLN A 149 -21.18 7.65 -9.66
C GLN A 149 -20.75 6.67 -10.75
N GLU A 150 -21.57 5.66 -10.95
CA GLU A 150 -21.46 4.74 -12.05
C GLU A 150 -22.52 5.09 -13.10
N HIS A 151 -22.16 5.00 -14.36
CA HIS A 151 -23.09 5.01 -15.49
C HIS A 151 -22.83 3.76 -16.34
N ARG A 152 -23.86 2.96 -16.59
CA ARG A 152 -23.80 1.77 -17.45
C ARG A 152 -24.75 1.91 -18.63
N TRP A 153 -24.27 1.60 -19.83
CA TRP A 153 -25.05 1.67 -21.08
C TRP A 153 -24.59 0.62 -22.10
N ASN A 154 -25.31 0.51 -23.23
CA ASN A 154 -25.04 -0.49 -24.29
C ASN A 154 -25.05 -1.94 -23.80
N TYR A 155 -26.05 -2.31 -23.00
CA TYR A 155 -26.16 -3.67 -22.50
C TYR A 155 -26.44 -4.69 -23.61
N SER A 156 -25.69 -5.80 -23.62
CA SER A 156 -25.87 -6.89 -24.58
C SER A 156 -27.16 -7.68 -24.37
N ASP A 157 -27.76 -7.62 -23.19
CA ASP A 157 -29.04 -8.25 -22.86
C ASP A 157 -30.26 -7.38 -23.19
N GLY A 158 -30.03 -6.15 -23.69
CA GLY A 158 -31.08 -5.20 -24.05
C GLY A 158 -31.69 -4.42 -22.88
N SER A 159 -31.11 -4.52 -21.67
CA SER A 159 -31.53 -3.72 -20.53
C SER A 159 -31.24 -2.22 -20.73
N ALA A 160 -31.99 -1.39 -19.99
CA ALA A 160 -31.91 0.06 -20.09
C ALA A 160 -30.63 0.62 -19.43
N GLU A 161 -30.23 1.82 -19.84
CA GLU A 161 -29.15 2.56 -19.18
C GLU A 161 -29.44 2.81 -17.70
N SER A 162 -28.40 2.75 -16.86
CA SER A 162 -28.52 2.92 -15.41
C SER A 162 -27.45 3.85 -14.85
N LYS A 163 -27.80 4.59 -13.78
CA LYS A 163 -26.90 5.48 -13.05
C LYS A 163 -27.04 5.26 -11.55
N THR A 164 -25.94 4.93 -10.88
CA THR A 164 -25.95 4.55 -9.47
C THR A 164 -24.84 5.28 -8.72
N GLY A 165 -25.17 5.91 -7.59
CA GLY A 165 -24.16 6.49 -6.71
C GLY A 165 -23.47 5.42 -5.88
N PHE A 166 -22.26 5.69 -5.39
CA PHE A 166 -21.58 4.80 -4.44
C PHE A 166 -20.66 5.56 -3.49
N ASN A 167 -20.40 4.98 -2.31
CA ASN A 167 -19.22 5.30 -1.52
C ASN A 167 -18.05 4.46 -2.02
N TRP A 168 -16.82 4.99 -1.95
CA TRP A 168 -15.65 4.18 -2.22
C TRP A 168 -14.53 4.45 -1.24
N SER A 169 -13.66 3.47 -1.05
CA SER A 169 -12.43 3.61 -0.27
C SER A 169 -11.34 2.63 -0.70
N VAL A 170 -10.10 2.91 -0.29
CA VAL A 170 -8.96 2.00 -0.41
C VAL A 170 -8.57 1.53 0.98
N ASP A 171 -8.63 0.22 1.22
CA ASP A 171 -8.31 -0.39 2.51
C ASP A 171 -6.80 -0.59 2.73
N GLY A 172 -6.42 -1.12 3.90
CA GLY A 172 -5.02 -1.31 4.29
C GLY A 172 -4.22 -2.30 3.44
N TYR A 173 -4.91 -3.11 2.63
CA TYR A 173 -4.34 -4.11 1.73
C TYR A 173 -4.40 -3.68 0.26
N GLY A 174 -4.83 -2.43 0.00
CA GLY A 174 -4.92 -1.88 -1.35
C GLY A 174 -6.16 -2.32 -2.11
N ASN A 175 -7.14 -2.95 -1.44
CA ASN A 175 -8.42 -3.28 -2.06
C ASN A 175 -9.23 -2.01 -2.24
N ILE A 176 -9.91 -1.89 -3.39
CA ILE A 176 -10.83 -0.80 -3.67
C ILE A 176 -12.23 -1.31 -3.37
N ILE A 177 -12.88 -0.71 -2.37
CA ILE A 177 -14.23 -1.06 -1.92
C ILE A 177 -15.19 -0.06 -2.53
N LEU A 178 -16.24 -0.55 -3.20
CA LEU A 178 -17.34 0.23 -3.78
C LEU A 178 -18.64 -0.20 -3.10
N ASP A 179 -19.25 0.69 -2.34
CA ASP A 179 -20.53 0.47 -1.65
C ASP A 179 -21.61 1.27 -2.37
N PHE A 180 -22.37 0.57 -3.23
CA PHE A 180 -23.39 1.20 -4.07
C PHE A 180 -24.61 1.63 -3.28
N ASP A 181 -25.12 2.83 -3.59
CA ASP A 181 -26.37 3.32 -3.02
C ASP A 181 -27.50 2.37 -3.39
N SER A 182 -28.32 1.97 -2.40
CA SER A 182 -29.55 1.21 -2.64
C SER A 182 -30.77 2.14 -2.56
N ASP A 183 -31.79 1.83 -3.37
CA ASP A 183 -33.11 2.49 -3.31
C ASP A 183 -33.80 2.29 -1.93
N GLU A 184 -33.31 1.36 -1.11
CA GLU A 184 -33.84 1.05 0.23
C GLU A 184 -33.27 1.92 1.36
N GLY A 185 -32.29 2.79 1.08
CA GLY A 185 -31.72 3.72 2.06
C GLY A 185 -30.73 3.06 3.03
N GLN A 186 -29.46 3.45 2.91
CA GLN A 186 -28.34 3.21 3.83
C GLN A 186 -28.09 1.75 4.29
N GLY A 187 -27.02 1.16 3.75
CA GLY A 187 -26.27 0.09 4.42
C GLY A 187 -26.60 -1.36 4.02
N LYS A 188 -27.27 -1.56 2.87
CA LYS A 188 -27.40 -2.87 2.21
C LYS A 188 -27.16 -2.77 0.70
N GLY A 189 -26.23 -1.91 0.31
CA GLY A 189 -25.76 -1.83 -1.07
C GLY A 189 -25.14 -3.15 -1.51
N VAL A 190 -25.06 -3.37 -2.82
CA VAL A 190 -24.08 -4.33 -3.35
C VAL A 190 -22.71 -3.73 -3.04
N GLU A 191 -21.94 -4.38 -2.17
CA GLU A 191 -20.54 -4.02 -1.96
C GLU A 191 -19.68 -4.82 -2.94
N MET A 192 -19.09 -4.10 -3.90
CA MET A 192 -18.15 -4.65 -4.87
C MET A 192 -16.73 -4.33 -4.44
N VAL A 193 -15.87 -5.35 -4.42
CA VAL A 193 -14.48 -5.23 -4.00
C VAL A 193 -13.57 -5.56 -5.18
N VAL A 194 -12.71 -4.62 -5.56
CA VAL A 194 -11.55 -4.89 -6.42
C VAL A 194 -10.41 -5.29 -5.49
N TYR A 195 -10.16 -6.59 -5.38
CA TYR A 195 -9.02 -7.08 -4.60
C TYR A 195 -7.72 -6.63 -5.24
N TYR A 196 -6.74 -6.22 -4.43
CA TYR A 196 -5.43 -5.81 -4.93
C TYR A 196 -4.81 -6.91 -5.81
N SER A 197 -4.91 -8.16 -5.36
CA SER A 197 -4.44 -9.36 -6.09
C SER A 197 -5.12 -9.57 -7.44
N ASP A 198 -6.32 -9.03 -7.64
CA ASP A 198 -7.07 -9.15 -8.89
C ASP A 198 -6.85 -7.97 -9.84
N LEU A 199 -6.22 -6.90 -9.34
CA LEU A 199 -5.84 -5.72 -10.11
C LEU A 199 -4.66 -6.03 -11.03
N ASP A 200 -4.91 -5.98 -12.33
CA ASP A 200 -3.87 -6.20 -13.33
C ASP A 200 -3.04 -4.92 -13.54
N LYS A 201 -3.68 -3.76 -13.62
CA LYS A 201 -2.95 -2.49 -13.71
C LYS A 201 -3.80 -1.30 -13.29
N LEU A 202 -3.20 -0.40 -12.51
CA LEU A 202 -3.66 0.96 -12.26
C LEU A 202 -2.47 1.92 -12.31
N SER A 203 -2.44 2.79 -13.31
CA SER A 203 -1.36 3.75 -13.53
C SER A 203 -1.89 5.10 -13.97
N ASP A 204 -1.33 6.16 -13.40
CA ASP A 204 -1.63 7.53 -13.80
C ASP A 204 -1.14 7.85 -15.22
N SER A 205 0.08 7.44 -15.56
CA SER A 205 0.72 7.77 -16.83
C SER A 205 0.18 6.94 -17.99
N GLU A 206 -0.24 5.71 -17.74
CA GLU A 206 -0.78 4.84 -18.78
C GLU A 206 -2.30 4.99 -18.95
N GLY A 207 -2.99 5.53 -17.96
CA GLY A 207 -4.44 5.74 -18.03
C GLY A 207 -5.23 4.44 -18.17
N ILE A 208 -4.73 3.34 -17.59
CA ILE A 208 -5.37 2.00 -17.62
C ILE A 208 -5.77 1.59 -16.20
N PHE A 209 -7.01 1.12 -16.05
CA PHE A 209 -7.55 0.50 -14.84
C PHE A 209 -8.26 -0.80 -15.22
N ARG A 210 -7.67 -1.95 -14.87
CA ARG A 210 -8.15 -3.27 -15.30
C ARG A 210 -8.04 -4.32 -14.19
N GLY A 211 -9.03 -5.19 -14.10
CA GLY A 211 -9.08 -6.23 -13.07
C GLY A 211 -10.44 -6.89 -12.97
N ARG A 212 -10.72 -7.43 -11.78
CA ARG A 212 -12.01 -8.01 -11.41
C ARG A 212 -12.53 -7.33 -10.16
N MET A 213 -13.81 -6.98 -10.17
CA MET A 213 -14.56 -6.62 -8.96
C MET A 213 -15.43 -7.80 -8.55
N THR A 214 -15.48 -8.12 -7.27
CA THR A 214 -16.25 -9.25 -6.73
C THR A 214 -17.24 -8.74 -5.70
N SER A 215 -18.48 -9.22 -5.77
CA SER A 215 -19.46 -8.93 -4.71
C SER A 215 -19.09 -9.71 -3.45
N ASN A 216 -19.05 -9.04 -2.31
CA ASN A 216 -18.93 -9.71 -1.01
C ASN A 216 -20.26 -9.78 -0.26
N THR A 217 -21.36 -9.45 -0.94
CA THR A 217 -22.69 -9.43 -0.36
C THR A 217 -23.20 -10.86 -0.17
N ASN A 218 -23.64 -11.19 1.05
CA ASN A 218 -24.13 -12.53 1.36
C ASN A 218 -25.30 -12.95 0.45
N GLY A 219 -25.14 -14.10 -0.22
CA GLY A 219 -26.17 -14.65 -1.10
C GLY A 219 -26.15 -14.11 -2.53
N LEU A 220 -25.21 -13.22 -2.85
CA LEU A 220 -24.90 -12.79 -4.22
C LEU A 220 -23.56 -13.39 -4.64
N ASP A 221 -23.56 -14.18 -5.70
CA ASP A 221 -22.36 -14.72 -6.33
C ASP A 221 -22.18 -13.99 -7.67
N GLU A 222 -21.44 -12.87 -7.62
CA GLU A 222 -21.28 -11.94 -8.71
C GLU A 222 -19.83 -11.46 -8.81
N TYR A 223 -19.32 -11.37 -10.03
CA TYR A 223 -18.06 -10.70 -10.32
C TYR A 223 -18.10 -10.04 -11.71
N ASP A 224 -17.46 -8.87 -11.80
CA ASP A 224 -17.35 -8.15 -13.05
C ASP A 224 -15.89 -8.01 -13.46
N ASP A 225 -15.57 -8.47 -14.67
CA ASP A 225 -14.27 -8.25 -15.29
C ASP A 225 -14.32 -6.91 -16.04
N PHE A 226 -13.35 -6.04 -15.78
CA PHE A 226 -13.32 -4.68 -16.33
C PHE A 226 -11.99 -4.35 -17.01
N ASN A 227 -12.07 -3.54 -18.06
CA ASN A 227 -10.92 -2.94 -18.72
C ASN A 227 -11.24 -1.50 -19.10
N PHE A 228 -10.84 -0.58 -18.22
CA PHE A 228 -11.17 0.83 -18.32
C PHE A 228 -9.94 1.65 -18.71
N SER A 229 -10.22 2.68 -19.50
CA SER A 229 -9.30 3.75 -19.83
C SER A 229 -9.74 5.04 -19.16
N ARG A 230 -8.78 5.89 -18.85
CA ARG A 230 -9.04 7.21 -18.31
C ARG A 230 -9.82 8.07 -19.31
N VAL A 231 -10.88 8.72 -18.86
CA VAL A 231 -11.67 9.62 -19.70
C VAL A 231 -10.94 10.96 -19.85
N THR A 232 -11.03 11.56 -21.04
CA THR A 232 -10.22 12.72 -21.45
C THR A 232 -10.77 14.08 -21.02
N TYR A 233 -12.00 14.15 -20.49
CA TYR A 233 -12.50 15.41 -19.97
C TYR A 233 -11.83 15.72 -18.62
N ALA A 234 -11.21 16.90 -18.54
CA ALA A 234 -10.48 17.32 -17.35
C ALA A 234 -11.47 17.59 -16.21
N LYS A 235 -11.38 16.80 -15.14
CA LYS A 235 -12.02 17.17 -13.87
C LYS A 235 -11.18 18.26 -13.19
N PRO A 236 -11.81 19.29 -12.59
CA PRO A 236 -11.08 20.24 -11.77
C PRO A 236 -10.47 19.48 -10.59
N ALA A 237 -9.13 19.40 -10.55
CA ALA A 237 -8.42 18.73 -9.47
C ALA A 237 -8.81 19.35 -8.12
N PHE A 238 -9.41 18.56 -7.23
CA PHE A 238 -9.62 18.97 -5.84
C PHE A 238 -8.29 19.02 -5.11
N GLY A 239 -7.68 20.19 -5.09
CA GLY A 239 -6.40 20.47 -4.42
C GLY A 239 -5.25 19.81 -5.16
N THR A 240 -4.39 20.61 -5.78
CA THR A 240 -3.11 20.17 -6.35
C THR A 240 -2.33 19.37 -5.31
N ARG A 241 -2.38 18.04 -5.41
CA ARG A 241 -1.42 17.15 -4.76
C ARG A 241 -0.22 17.05 -5.67
N THR A 242 0.95 17.34 -5.14
CA THR A 242 2.21 16.97 -5.79
C THR A 242 2.24 15.45 -5.82
N MET A 243 1.95 14.86 -6.97
CA MET A 243 2.07 13.41 -7.13
C MET A 243 3.54 13.04 -6.97
N VAL A 244 3.81 12.04 -6.13
CA VAL A 244 5.10 11.35 -6.12
C VAL A 244 5.31 10.77 -7.53
N ALA A 245 6.56 10.59 -7.97
CA ALA A 245 6.91 10.05 -9.29
C ALA A 245 5.98 8.91 -9.76
N GLU A 246 5.75 8.78 -11.07
CA GLU A 246 4.83 7.82 -11.70
C GLU A 246 4.68 6.52 -10.90
N GLN A 247 3.52 6.33 -10.25
CA GLN A 247 3.24 5.15 -9.44
C GLN A 247 2.30 4.22 -10.20
N ILE A 248 2.68 2.95 -10.26
CA ILE A 248 1.92 1.89 -10.89
C ILE A 248 1.58 0.88 -9.80
N PHE A 249 0.29 0.53 -9.71
CA PHE A 249 -0.22 -0.49 -8.79
C PHE A 249 -0.66 -1.71 -9.59
N SER A 250 -0.25 -2.89 -9.12
CA SER A 250 -0.67 -4.19 -9.67
C SER A 250 -0.43 -5.26 -8.61
N GLY A 251 -1.49 -5.97 -8.22
CA GLY A 251 -1.33 -7.17 -7.39
C GLY A 251 -1.21 -8.44 -8.22
N LYS A 252 -1.39 -8.36 -9.55
CA LYS A 252 -1.00 -9.43 -10.47
C LYS A 252 0.47 -9.28 -10.85
N ALA A 253 1.11 -10.40 -11.16
CA ALA A 253 2.50 -10.40 -11.63
C ALA A 253 2.59 -9.65 -12.98
N GLY A 254 2.91 -8.36 -12.93
CA GLY A 254 3.24 -7.57 -14.11
C GLY A 254 4.63 -7.92 -14.62
N GLY A 255 4.77 -8.09 -15.93
CA GLY A 255 6.08 -8.16 -16.57
C GLY A 255 6.81 -6.82 -16.46
N VAL A 256 7.74 -6.74 -15.49
CA VAL A 256 8.96 -5.89 -15.46
C VAL A 256 8.94 -4.53 -14.72
N ARG A 257 9.94 -4.44 -13.81
CA ARG A 257 10.71 -3.32 -13.22
C ARG A 257 9.98 -2.25 -12.40
N ARG A 258 10.21 -2.32 -11.08
CA ARG A 258 10.36 -1.14 -10.23
C ARG A 258 11.34 -0.17 -10.89
N ILE A 259 10.88 1.06 -11.13
CA ILE A 259 11.78 2.21 -11.17
C ILE A 259 12.30 2.31 -9.75
N GLY A 260 13.52 1.81 -9.51
CA GLY A 260 14.21 2.09 -8.27
C GLY A 260 14.18 3.60 -8.04
N SER A 261 13.69 4.02 -6.87
CA SER A 261 13.74 5.39 -6.38
C SER A 261 15.21 5.78 -6.18
N GLY A 262 15.88 6.01 -7.30
CA GLY A 262 17.31 6.24 -7.39
C GLY A 262 17.57 7.30 -8.43
N GLN A 263 16.91 8.45 -8.35
CA GLN A 263 17.44 9.67 -8.94
C GLN A 263 17.51 10.78 -7.89
N ARG A 264 18.76 11.04 -7.49
CA ARG A 264 19.21 12.23 -6.79
C ARG A 264 18.45 13.45 -7.32
N GLN A 265 17.90 14.27 -6.42
CA GLN A 265 17.68 15.68 -6.71
C GLN A 265 19.02 16.30 -7.11
N ALA A 266 19.29 16.34 -8.42
CA ALA A 266 20.29 17.24 -8.97
C ALA A 266 19.65 18.62 -9.01
N THR A 267 19.80 19.37 -7.92
CA THR A 267 19.52 20.80 -7.91
C THR A 267 20.51 21.47 -8.86
N LEU A 268 20.09 21.68 -10.11
CA LEU A 268 20.79 22.57 -11.03
C LEU A 268 20.65 24.00 -10.49
N LYS A 269 21.65 24.44 -9.71
CA LYS A 269 21.84 25.85 -9.37
C LYS A 269 22.37 26.55 -10.62
N GLY A 270 21.45 26.97 -11.48
CA GLY A 270 21.71 27.98 -12.50
C GLY A 270 21.46 29.37 -11.92
N SER A 271 22.52 30.08 -11.54
CA SER A 271 22.52 31.54 -11.65
C SER A 271 23.92 32.05 -11.95
N ARG A 272 24.00 32.71 -13.11
CA ARG A 272 25.13 33.49 -13.60
C ARG A 272 25.56 34.54 -12.56
N ARG A 273 26.87 34.75 -12.43
CA ARG A 273 27.54 35.99 -12.85
C ARG A 273 28.97 35.68 -13.24
#